data_AF-A0A290MLT7-F1
#
_entry.id   AF-A0A290MLT7-F1
#
_cell.length_a   1.000
_cell.length_b   1.000
_cell.length_c   1.000
_cell.angle_alpha   90.00
_cell.angle_beta   90.00
_cell.angle_gamma   90.00
#
_symmetry.space_group_name_H-M   'P 1'
#
loop_
_entity.id
_entity.type
_entity.pdbx_description
1 polymer ?
#
loop_
_entity_poly.entity_id
_entity_poly.type
_entity_poly.pdbx_seq_one_letter_code
_entity_poly.pdbx_strand_id
1 'polypeptide(L)' 'MATTWTIAVKIGASADSAPIYEITVEAPDAPTALRRVAAMVTVEEAVAADLLVDGQEEVFSRAEVEAGLEEHQAQT' A
#
# COMPACT_ATOMS: atom_id res chain seq x y z
N MET A 1 -0.83 -31.89 14.39
CA MET A 1 -1.97 -31.00 14.71
C MET A 1 -1.53 -29.58 14.45
N ALA A 2 -2.39 -28.73 13.90
CA ALA A 2 -2.10 -27.30 13.75
C ALA A 2 -2.55 -26.57 15.01
N THR A 3 -1.72 -25.63 15.46
CA THR A 3 -2.01 -24.73 16.59
C THR A 3 -2.29 -23.35 16.03
N THR A 4 -3.25 -22.64 16.59
CA THR A 4 -3.50 -21.23 16.27
C THR A 4 -2.52 -20.36 17.05
N TRP A 5 -1.76 -19.52 16.34
CA TRP A 5 -0.79 -18.59 16.91
C TRP A 5 -1.24 -17.16 16.64
N THR A 6 -1.20 -16.32 17.68
CA THR A 6 -1.33 -14.87 17.52
C THR A 6 0.03 -14.24 17.75
N ILE A 7 0.54 -13.53 16.76
CA ILE A 7 1.89 -12.95 16.76
C ILE A 7 1.75 -11.44 16.58
N ALA A 8 2.25 -10.68 17.56
CA ALA A 8 2.37 -9.25 17.47
C ALA A 8 3.66 -8.87 16.71
N VAL A 9 3.54 -8.11 15.63
CA VAL A 9 4.65 -7.62 14.81
C VAL A 9 4.62 -6.11 14.72
N LYS A 10 5.81 -5.49 14.71
CA LYS A 10 5.96 -4.07 14.38
C LYS A 10 6.37 -3.96 12.93
N ILE A 11 5.57 -3.26 12.12
CA ILE A 11 5.83 -3.07 10.69
C ILE A 11 5.99 -1.57 10.42
N GLY A 12 7.16 -1.17 9.91
CA GLY A 12 7.47 0.22 9.60
C GLY A 12 8.97 0.51 9.61
N ALA A 13 9.36 1.66 9.06
CA ALA A 13 10.75 2.04 8.84
C ALA A 13 11.59 2.22 10.13
N SER A 14 10.96 2.31 11.30
CA SER A 14 11.65 2.49 12.59
C SER A 14 10.95 1.72 13.70
N ALA A 15 11.69 0.89 14.43
CA ALA A 15 11.15 0.01 15.47
C ALA A 15 10.49 0.75 16.65
N ASP A 16 10.88 2.00 16.90
CA ASP A 16 10.34 2.83 17.99
C ASP A 16 8.97 3.44 17.66
N SER A 17 8.72 3.72 16.37
CA SER A 17 7.49 4.41 15.92
C SER A 17 6.58 3.54 15.06
N ALA A 18 7.02 2.32 14.72
CA ALA A 18 6.23 1.39 13.93
C ALA A 18 4.97 0.94 14.70
N PRO A 19 3.78 1.01 14.07
CA PRO A 19 2.56 0.44 14.64
C PRO A 19 2.70 -1.06 14.88
N ILE A 20 2.01 -1.54 15.92
CA ILE A 20 1.93 -2.97 16.26
C ILE A 20 0.70 -3.56 15.57
N TYR A 21 0.89 -4.65 14.84
CA TYR A 21 -0.16 -5.44 14.22
C TYR A 21 -0.20 -6.82 14.85
N GLU A 22 -1.41 -7.35 15.06
CA GLU A 22 -1.62 -8.72 15.51
C GLU A 22 -2.02 -9.58 14.32
N ILE A 23 -1.24 -10.63 14.06
CA ILE A 23 -1.48 -11.55 12.94
C ILE A 23 -1.74 -12.93 13.53
N THR A 24 -2.89 -13.50 13.16
CA THR A 24 -3.28 -14.86 13.55
C THR A 24 -2.98 -15.84 12.42
N VAL A 25 -2.19 -16.88 12.70
CA VAL A 25 -1.85 -17.94 11.75
C VAL A 25 -2.00 -19.32 12.38
N GLU A 26 -2.42 -20.29 11.58
CA GLU A 26 -2.36 -21.70 11.98
C GLU A 26 -1.00 -22.28 11.59
N ALA A 27 -0.32 -22.95 12.51
CA ALA A 27 0.94 -23.64 12.23
C ALA A 27 1.21 -24.76 13.25
N PRO A 28 1.91 -25.84 12.84
CA PRO A 28 2.25 -26.94 13.74
C PRO A 28 3.27 -26.57 14.82
N ASP A 29 4.10 -25.55 14.58
CA ASP A 29 5.18 -25.12 15.47
C ASP A 29 5.49 -23.62 15.30
N ALA A 30 6.14 -23.04 16.31
CA ALA A 30 6.51 -21.62 16.35
C ALA A 30 7.36 -21.16 15.16
N PRO A 31 8.45 -21.83 14.74
CA PRO A 31 9.24 -21.37 13.59
C PRO A 31 8.44 -21.39 12.28
N THR A 32 7.52 -22.34 12.11
CA THR A 32 6.60 -22.36 10.97
C THR A 32 5.60 -21.20 11.02
N ALA A 33 5.06 -20.87 12.20
CA ALA A 33 4.19 -19.70 12.39
C ALA A 33 4.91 -18.39 12.03
N LEU A 34 6.14 -18.21 12.51
CA LEU A 34 6.96 -17.03 12.23
C LEU A 34 7.30 -16.90 10.73
N ARG A 35 7.63 -18.00 10.04
CA ARG A 35 7.86 -17.97 8.59
C ARG A 35 6.62 -17.54 7.80
N ARG A 36 5.43 -17.99 8.21
CA ARG A 36 4.16 -17.59 7.58
C ARG A 36 3.91 -16.11 7.78
N VAL A 37 4.06 -15.61 9.01
CA VAL A 37 3.91 -14.18 9.32
C VAL A 37 4.90 -13.34 8.53
N ALA A 38 6.18 -13.73 8.47
CA ALA A 38 7.19 -13.01 7.68
C ALA A 38 6.83 -12.94 6.19
N ALA A 39 6.36 -14.04 5.60
CA ALA A 39 5.93 -14.06 4.21
C ALA A 39 4.71 -13.15 3.94
N MET A 40 3.75 -13.09 4.87
CA MET A 40 2.60 -12.18 4.76
C MET A 40 3.05 -10.71 4.77
N VAL A 41 3.92 -10.35 5.71
CA VAL A 41 4.44 -8.96 5.82
C VAL A 41 5.25 -8.57 4.57
N THR A 42 6.07 -9.46 4.01
CA THR A 42 6.82 -9.17 2.79
C THR A 42 5.89 -8.90 1.59
N VAL A 43 4.77 -9.62 1.48
CA VAL A 43 3.78 -9.36 0.41
C VAL A 43 3.10 -8.01 0.62
N GLU A 44 2.73 -7.66 1.85
CA GLU A 44 2.11 -6.36 2.14
C GLU A 44 3.06 -5.18 1.90
N GLU A 45 4.34 -5.29 2.26
CA GLU A 45 5.34 -4.26 1.95
C GLU A 45 5.58 -4.13 0.44
N ALA A 46 5.58 -5.25 -0.30
CA ALA A 46 5.70 -5.21 -1.76
C ALA A 46 4.48 -4.54 -2.41
N VAL A 47 3.26 -4.82 -1.93
CA VAL A 47 2.03 -4.16 -2.41
C VAL A 47 2.01 -2.68 -2.04
N ALA A 48 2.43 -2.31 -0.82
CA ALA A 48 2.53 -0.91 -0.41
C ALA A 48 3.59 -0.13 -1.23
N ALA A 49 4.72 -0.77 -1.54
CA ALA A 49 5.76 -0.20 -2.40
C ALA A 49 5.28 -0.05 -3.86
N ASP A 50 4.51 -1.01 -4.36
CA ASP A 50 3.91 -0.96 -5.70
C ASP A 50 2.85 0.15 -5.82
N LEU A 51 2.01 0.33 -4.79
CA LEU A 51 1.07 1.45 -4.69
C LEU A 51 1.74 2.83 -4.58
N LEU A 52 2.94 2.90 -3.99
CA LEU A 52 3.76 4.11 -3.97
C LEU A 52 4.46 4.38 -5.32
N VAL A 53 4.47 3.41 -6.23
CA VAL A 53 5.02 3.53 -7.60
C VAL A 53 4.00 4.09 -8.60
N ASP A 54 2.73 4.24 -8.22
CA ASP A 54 1.70 4.94 -9.01
C ASP A 54 1.51 6.41 -8.58
N GLY A 55 2.59 7.05 -8.14
CA GLY A 55 2.75 8.50 -8.22
C GLY A 55 2.90 9.02 -9.66
N GLN A 56 2.24 8.37 -10.64
CA GLN A 56 1.99 8.98 -11.95
C GLN A 56 0.77 9.88 -11.80
N GLU A 57 0.97 11.17 -12.10
CA GLU A 57 -0.09 12.17 -12.25
C GLU A 57 -1.39 11.57 -12.81
N GLU A 58 -2.42 11.46 -11.96
CA GLU A 58 -3.77 11.41 -12.47
C GLU A 58 -4.09 12.81 -13.04
N VAL A 59 -3.79 13.01 -14.33
CA VAL A 59 -4.18 14.18 -15.12
C VAL A 59 -5.70 14.18 -15.26
N PHE A 60 -6.40 14.63 -14.23
CA PHE A 60 -7.79 15.07 -14.34
C PHE A 60 -7.81 16.55 -13.96
N SER A 61 -8.03 17.44 -14.92
CA SER A 61 -9.42 17.70 -15.25
C SER A 61 -9.59 18.12 -16.70
N ARG A 62 -10.41 17.34 -17.41
CA ARG A 62 -11.14 17.70 -18.64
C ARG A 62 -12.18 18.81 -18.38
N ALA A 63 -11.82 19.80 -17.55
CA ALA A 63 -12.54 21.05 -17.36
C ALA A 63 -11.73 22.24 -17.92
N GLU A 64 -10.41 22.09 -18.10
CA GLU A 64 -9.60 23.10 -18.81
C GLU A 64 -9.68 22.97 -20.34
N VAL A 65 -10.26 21.87 -20.85
CA VAL A 65 -10.52 21.70 -22.30
C VAL A 65 -11.70 22.58 -22.78
N GLU A 66 -12.47 23.19 -21.88
CA GLU A 66 -13.59 24.09 -22.21
C GLU A 66 -13.22 25.59 -22.08
N ALA A 67 -11.94 25.94 -22.12
CA ALA A 67 -11.48 27.34 -22.11
C ALA A 67 -10.56 27.69 -23.29
N GLY A 68 -10.53 26.84 -24.33
CA GLY A 68 -9.50 26.89 -25.37
C GLY A 68 -9.97 26.85 -26.83
N LEU A 69 -11.20 27.23 -27.17
CA LEU A 69 -11.60 27.36 -28.59
C LEU A 69 -12.90 28.17 -28.81
N GLU A 70 -12.89 29.46 -28.51
CA GLU A 70 -13.63 30.43 -29.33
C GLU A 70 -12.62 31.29 -30.07
N GLU A 71 -12.30 30.81 -31.28
CA GLU A 71 -11.51 31.50 -32.29
C GLU A 71 -12.12 32.87 -32.64
N HIS A 72 -11.25 33.89 -32.69
CA HIS A 72 -11.18 34.93 -33.73
C HIS A 72 -12.48 35.57 -34.26
N GLN A 73 -12.65 36.87 -33.98
CA GLN A 73 -13.02 37.98 -34.88
C GLN A 73 -13.57 39.14 -34.01
N ALA A 74 -13.34 40.43 -34.22
CA ALA A 74 -12.61 41.24 -35.17
C ALA A 74 -12.56 42.66 -34.53
N GLN A 75 -11.58 43.49 -34.93
CA GLN A 75 -11.64 44.96 -35.08
C GLN A 75 -12.36 45.78 -33.98
N THR A 76 -11.68 46.71 -33.31
CA THR A 76 -11.27 48.02 -33.88
C THR A 76 -10.33 48.73 -32.90
#